data_AF-A0A817RQY1-F1
#
_entry.id   AF-A0A817RQY1-F1
#
_cell.length_a   1.000
_cell.length_b   1.000
_cell.length_c   1.000
_cell.angle_alpha   90.00
_cell.angle_beta   90.00
_cell.angle_gamma   90.00
#
_symmetry.space_group_name_H-M   'P 1'
#
loop_
_entity.id
_entity.type
_entity.pdbx_description
1 polymer ?
#
loop_
_entity_poly.entity_id
_entity_poly.type
_entity_poly.pdbx_seq_one_letter_code
_entity_poly.pdbx_strand_id
1 'polypeptide(L)'
;MKPDDIAHRLQILNDESLSRSILHFDIEHVENGYDLNELLYCLTLFRTFRFGQSAVHIPAETLIYIELASSPYIKMSQRLLLRQYLTLVYPNELNWDELDCNSTTIQF
;
A
#
# COMPACT_ATOMS: atom_id res chain seq x y z
N MET A 1 3.08 16.63 9.56
CA MET A 1 4.21 15.74 9.94
C MET A 1 5.29 15.91 8.88
N LYS A 2 6.56 16.10 9.24
CA LYS A 2 7.61 16.23 8.22
C LYS A 2 7.91 14.84 7.65
N PRO A 3 8.25 14.72 6.35
CA PRO A 3 8.57 13.42 5.76
C PRO A 3 9.66 12.66 6.54
N ASP A 4 10.70 13.35 6.99
CA ASP A 4 11.78 12.73 7.77
C ASP A 4 11.29 12.16 9.12
N ASP A 5 10.23 12.71 9.73
CA ASP A 5 9.65 12.17 10.96
C ASP A 5 9.02 10.79 10.72
N ILE A 6 8.44 10.57 9.53
CA ILE A 6 7.88 9.28 9.11
C ILE A 6 9.00 8.28 8.95
N ALA A 7 10.07 8.67 8.25
CA ALA A 7 11.22 7.80 8.06
C ALA A 7 11.83 7.38 9.38
N HIS A 8 12.01 8.33 10.31
CA HIS A 8 12.54 8.01 11.62
C HIS A 8 11.65 7.02 12.38
N ARG A 9 10.33 7.20 12.36
CA ARG A 9 9.38 6.26 12.98
C ARG A 9 9.46 4.87 12.38
N LEU A 10 9.56 4.77 11.05
CA LEU A 10 9.69 3.48 10.37
C LEU A 10 11.03 2.82 10.67
N GLN A 11 12.12 3.59 10.82
CA GLN A 11 13.43 3.04 11.20
C GLN A 11 13.49 2.57 12.66
N ILE A 12 12.71 3.17 13.56
CA ILE A 12 12.56 2.69 14.94
C ILE A 12 11.88 1.32 14.97
N LEU A 13 10.92 1.11 14.06
CA LEU A 13 10.33 -0.21 13.82
C LEU A 13 11.38 -1.05 13.07
N ASN A 14 12.20 -1.80 13.81
CA ASN A 14 13.16 -2.71 13.22
C ASN A 14 12.51 -3.67 12.19
N ASP A 15 13.31 -4.28 11.32
CA ASP A 15 12.81 -5.14 10.24
C ASP A 15 11.86 -6.26 10.73
N GLU A 16 12.10 -6.81 11.93
CA GLU A 16 11.23 -7.83 12.52
C GLU A 16 9.85 -7.28 12.91
N SER A 17 9.79 -6.07 13.49
CA SER A 17 8.51 -5.46 13.86
C SER A 17 7.76 -4.99 12.63
N LEU A 18 8.49 -4.44 11.66
CA LEU A 18 7.91 -3.91 10.43
C LEU A 18 7.36 -5.03 9.53
N SER A 19 8.05 -6.17 9.43
CA SER A 19 7.57 -7.36 8.69
C SER A 19 6.27 -7.96 9.25
N ARG A 20 5.98 -7.75 10.54
CA ARG A 20 4.71 -8.14 11.18
C ARG A 20 3.65 -7.04 11.18
N SER A 21 3.99 -5.88 10.63
CA SER A 21 3.09 -4.72 10.57
C SER A 21 2.37 -4.65 9.23
N ILE A 22 1.34 -3.81 9.20
CA ILE A 22 0.60 -3.46 8.00
C ILE A 22 0.90 -2.00 7.67
N LEU A 23 1.30 -1.74 6.43
CA LEU A 23 1.37 -0.38 5.89
C LEU A 23 0.10 -0.09 5.11
N HIS A 24 -0.60 0.96 5.51
CA HIS A 24 -1.78 1.45 4.80
C HIS A 24 -1.45 2.79 4.15
N PHE A 25 -1.52 2.84 2.82
CA PHE A 25 -1.38 4.07 2.04
C PHE A 25 -2.76 4.50 1.58
N ASP A 26 -3.22 5.64 2.09
CA ASP A 26 -4.40 6.32 1.57
C ASP A 26 -3.95 7.35 0.51
N ILE A 27 -4.40 7.15 -0.73
CA ILE A 27 -4.08 8.02 -1.86
C ILE A 27 -5.37 8.72 -2.29
N GLU A 28 -5.53 9.95 -1.78
CA GLU A 28 -6.71 10.79 -2.03
C GLU A 28 -6.83 11.25 -3.50
N HIS A 29 -5.70 11.57 -4.14
CA HIS A 29 -5.70 12.11 -5.49
C HIS A 29 -4.60 11.48 -6.34
N VAL A 30 -5.02 10.84 -7.43
CA VAL A 30 -4.14 10.32 -8.48
C VAL A 30 -4.51 11.08 -9.75
N GLU A 31 -3.73 12.07 -10.17
CA GLU A 31 -4.11 12.89 -11.34
C GLU A 31 -4.14 12.05 -12.63
N ASN A 32 -3.21 11.08 -12.75
CA ASN A 32 -3.11 10.19 -13.89
C ASN A 32 -2.63 8.78 -13.47
N GLY A 33 -2.98 7.75 -14.25
CA GLY A 33 -2.57 6.37 -13.95
C GLY A 33 -1.11 6.02 -14.24
N TYR A 34 -0.31 6.93 -14.80
CA TYR A 34 1.15 6.73 -14.90
C TYR A 34 1.82 6.91 -13.54
N ASP A 35 1.44 7.94 -12.78
CA ASP A 35 1.98 8.20 -11.45
C ASP A 35 1.65 7.05 -10.48
N LEU A 36 0.41 6.53 -10.57
CA LEU A 36 0.02 5.34 -9.82
C LEU A 36 0.82 4.11 -10.23
N ASN A 37 1.08 3.90 -11.52
CA ASN A 37 1.92 2.81 -11.99
C ASN A 37 3.34 2.94 -11.43
N GLU A 38 3.96 4.12 -11.53
CA GLU A 38 5.31 4.37 -11.01
C GLU A 38 5.39 4.11 -9.50
N LEU A 39 4.40 4.58 -8.75
CA LEU A 39 4.30 4.30 -7.31
C LEU A 39 4.20 2.80 -7.04
N LEU A 40 3.32 2.07 -7.74
CA LEU A 40 3.17 0.62 -7.59
C LEU A 40 4.44 -0.13 -7.99
N TYR A 41 5.17 0.32 -9.00
CA TYR A 41 6.48 -0.21 -9.36
C TYR A 41 7.49 -0.01 -8.23
N CYS A 42 7.54 1.17 -7.64
CA CYS A 42 8.43 1.44 -6.51
C CYS A 42 8.09 0.57 -5.29
N LEU A 43 6.79 0.37 -5.03
CA LEU A 43 6.29 -0.49 -3.97
C LEU A 43 6.64 -1.95 -4.18
N THR A 44 6.47 -2.45 -5.40
CA THR A 44 6.61 -3.88 -5.70
C THR A 44 8.07 -4.28 -5.93
N LEU A 45 8.85 -3.47 -6.65
CA LEU A 45 10.20 -3.83 -7.09
C LEU A 45 11.28 -3.40 -6.11
N PHE A 46 11.21 -2.16 -5.62
CA PHE A 46 12.31 -1.57 -4.87
C PHE A 46 12.10 -1.61 -3.36
N ARG A 47 10.84 -1.64 -2.90
CA ARG A 47 10.49 -1.70 -1.47
C ARG A 47 11.18 -0.63 -0.63
N THR A 48 11.66 0.44 -1.25
CA THR A 48 12.52 1.43 -0.63
C THR A 48 11.99 2.80 -1.01
N PHE A 49 11.72 3.61 0.00
CA PHE A 49 11.05 4.90 -0.16
C PHE A 49 11.90 6.00 0.41
N ARG A 50 11.95 7.11 -0.33
CA ARG A 50 12.57 8.34 0.14
C ARG A 50 11.51 9.21 0.81
N PHE A 51 11.69 9.50 2.08
CA PHE A 51 10.95 10.52 2.79
C PHE A 51 11.91 11.67 3.12
N GLY A 52 11.77 12.81 2.44
CA GLY A 52 12.68 13.94 2.65
C GLY A 52 14.11 13.60 2.22
N GLN A 53 15.04 13.61 3.17
CA GLN A 53 16.44 13.21 2.93
C GLN A 53 16.72 11.77 3.35
N SER A 54 15.74 11.10 3.96
CA SER A 54 15.89 9.77 4.52
C SER A 54 15.31 8.72 3.57
N ALA A 55 15.99 7.58 3.44
CA ALA A 55 15.45 6.40 2.76
C ALA A 55 15.07 5.33 3.79
N VAL A 56 13.97 4.64 3.54
CA VAL A 56 13.48 3.54 4.37
C VAL A 56 13.24 2.32 3.49
N HIS A 57 13.81 1.20 3.88
CA HIS A 57 13.54 -0.10 3.30
C HIS A 57 12.36 -0.76 4.02
N ILE A 58 11.45 -1.37 3.27
CA ILE A 58 10.28 -2.09 3.76
C ILE A 58 10.49 -3.59 3.50
N PRO A 59 10.52 -4.44 4.55
CA PRO A 59 10.74 -5.88 4.40
C PRO A 59 9.78 -6.58 3.45
N ALA A 60 10.27 -7.66 2.83
CA ALA A 60 9.59 -8.69 2.02
C ALA A 60 8.15 -9.04 2.44
N GLU A 61 7.97 -9.12 3.74
CA GLU A 61 6.84 -9.79 4.37
C GLU A 61 5.80 -8.76 4.83
N THR A 62 6.17 -7.48 4.85
CA THR A 62 5.28 -6.39 5.23
C THR A 62 4.11 -6.32 4.25
N LEU A 63 2.90 -6.44 4.77
CA LEU A 63 1.68 -6.28 3.98
C LEU A 63 1.43 -4.80 3.71
N ILE A 64 1.17 -4.48 2.45
CA ILE A 64 0.91 -3.11 1.99
C ILE A 64 -0.49 -3.06 1.41
N TYR A 65 -1.34 -2.23 2.02
CA TYR A 65 -2.68 -1.90 1.55
C TYR A 65 -2.64 -0.51 0.93
N ILE A 66 -3.31 -0.37 -0.21
CA ILE A 66 -3.39 0.90 -0.92
C ILE A 66 -4.86 1.16 -1.14
N GLU A 67 -5.37 2.16 -0.43
CA GLU A 67 -6.70 2.68 -0.64
C GLU A 67 -6.61 3.82 -1.65
N LEU A 68 -7.39 3.72 -2.72
CA LEU A 68 -7.51 4.76 -3.73
C LEU A 68 -8.86 5.43 -3.52
N ALA A 69 -8.87 6.70 -3.13
CA ALA A 69 -10.11 7.44 -2.98
C ALA A 69 -10.88 7.40 -4.32
N SER A 70 -12.19 7.17 -4.22
CA SER A 70 -13.07 6.89 -5.35
C SER A 70 -13.00 7.98 -6.41
N SER A 71 -12.32 7.67 -7.51
CA SER A 71 -12.27 8.51 -8.70
C SER A 71 -12.48 7.60 -9.92
N PRO A 72 -12.90 8.13 -11.10
CA PRO A 72 -12.99 7.42 -12.39
C PRO A 72 -11.82 6.47 -12.76
N TYR A 73 -10.73 6.46 -11.99
CA TYR A 73 -9.52 5.64 -12.14
C TYR A 73 -9.68 4.13 -11.89
N ILE A 74 -10.82 3.65 -11.36
CA ILE A 74 -11.11 2.20 -11.40
C ILE A 74 -11.05 1.66 -12.83
N LYS A 75 -11.42 2.47 -13.84
CA LYS A 75 -11.24 2.10 -15.26
C LYS A 75 -9.77 2.11 -15.72
N MET A 76 -8.90 2.89 -15.06
CA MET A 76 -7.45 2.88 -15.31
C MET A 76 -6.75 1.71 -14.63
N SER A 77 -7.33 1.08 -13.60
CA SER A 77 -6.76 -0.13 -12.97
C SER A 77 -6.54 -1.27 -13.97
N GLN A 78 -7.34 -1.33 -15.04
CA GLN A 78 -7.18 -2.28 -16.14
C GLN A 78 -5.90 -2.06 -16.97
N ARG A 79 -5.28 -0.87 -16.88
CA ARG A 79 -4.03 -0.52 -17.56
C ARG A 79 -2.80 -0.65 -16.66
N LEU A 80 -2.97 -1.05 -15.41
CA LEU A 80 -1.86 -1.30 -14.50
C LEU A 80 -1.21 -2.63 -14.88
N LEU A 81 0.01 -2.59 -15.43
CA LEU A 81 0.75 -3.80 -15.85
C LEU A 81 1.04 -4.73 -14.66
N LEU A 82 1.18 -4.16 -13.46
CA LEU A 82 1.39 -4.91 -12.23
C LEU A 82 0.12 -5.55 -11.68
N ARG A 83 -1.07 -5.25 -12.23
CA ARG A 83 -2.33 -5.81 -11.75
C ARG A 83 -2.31 -7.33 -11.66
N GLN A 84 -1.64 -8.02 -12.58
CA GLN A 84 -1.53 -9.49 -12.56
C GLN A 84 -0.74 -10.04 -11.35
N TYR A 85 0.02 -9.19 -10.67
CA TYR A 85 0.83 -9.54 -9.50
C TYR A 85 0.26 -8.94 -8.20
N LEU A 86 -0.83 -8.17 -8.27
CA LEU A 86 -1.45 -7.50 -7.15
C LEU A 86 -2.84 -8.08 -6.91
N THR A 87 -3.14 -8.39 -5.65
CA THR A 87 -4.51 -8.71 -5.25
C THR A 87 -5.29 -7.41 -5.19
N LEU A 88 -6.35 -7.30 -5.99
CA LEU A 88 -7.25 -6.16 -5.98
C LEU A 88 -8.55 -6.58 -5.31
N VAL A 89 -8.98 -5.80 -4.34
CA VAL A 89 -10.27 -5.96 -3.68
C VAL A 89 -11.07 -4.70 -3.93
N TYR A 90 -12.26 -4.85 -4.50
CA TYR A 90 -13.20 -3.75 -4.65
C TYR A 90 -14.18 -3.79 -3.48
N PRO A 91 -14.43 -2.68 -2.76
CA PRO A 91 -15.35 -2.66 -1.61
C PRO A 91 -16.76 -3.19 -1.92
N ASN A 92 -17.18 -3.08 -3.19
CA ASN A 92 -18.49 -3.52 -3.65
C ASN A 92 -18.53 -5.03 -4.00
N GLU A 93 -17.38 -5.68 -4.11
CA GLU A 93 -17.23 -7.13 -4.37
C GLU A 93 -16.94 -7.90 -3.07
N LEU A 94 -16.67 -7.18 -1.99
CA LEU A 94 -16.48 -7.71 -0.64
C LEU A 94 -17.83 -8.13 -0.05
N ASN A 95 -17.96 -9.42 0.30
CA ASN A 95 -19.09 -9.88 1.08
C ASN A 95 -18.87 -9.50 2.55
N TRP A 96 -19.39 -8.35 2.96
CA TRP A 96 -19.24 -7.85 4.33
C TRP A 96 -19.81 -8.78 5.39
N ASP A 97 -20.73 -9.68 5.02
CA ASP A 97 -21.30 -10.68 5.93
C ASP A 97 -20.34 -11.87 6.20
N GLU A 98 -19.27 -12.01 5.43
CA GLU A 98 -18.23 -13.03 5.62
C GLU A 98 -17.03 -12.54 6.46
N LEU A 99 -16.98 -11.24 6.77
CA LEU A 99 -15.96 -10.67 7.64
C LEU A 99 -16.25 -11.04 9.10
N ASP A 100 -15.46 -11.96 9.65
CA ASP A 100 -15.45 -12.26 11.06
C ASP A 100 -14.67 -11.18 11.81
N CYS A 101 -15.43 -10.25 12.41
CA CYS A 101 -14.90 -9.17 13.23
C CYS A 101 -14.05 -9.64 14.42
N ASN A 102 -14.14 -10.92 14.79
CA ASN A 102 -13.39 -11.52 15.90
C ASN A 102 -12.14 -12.27 15.43
N SER A 103 -11.92 -12.38 14.12
CA SER A 103 -10.72 -13.02 13.57
C SER A 103 -9.47 -12.22 13.91
N THR A 104 -8.47 -12.89 14.49
CA THR A 104 -7.12 -12.33 14.67
C THR A 104 -6.29 -12.38 13.38
N THR A 105 -6.80 -13.07 12.36
CA THR A 105 -6.17 -13.19 11.04
C THR A 105 -6.80 -12.16 10.11
N ILE A 106 -5.98 -11.46 9.34
CA ILE A 106 -6.48 -10.43 8.42
C ILE A 106 -7.31 -11.10 7.33
N GLN A 107 -8.52 -10.59 7.12
CA GLN A 107 -9.47 -11.04 6.11
C GLN A 107 -9.63 -9.94 5.05
N PHE A 108 -9.81 -10.35 3.80
CA PHE A 108 -9.91 -9.48 2.63
C PHE A 108 -11.15 -9.83 1.82
#